data_AF-A0A6L7CUF4-F1
#
_entry.id   AF-A0A6L7CUF4-F1
#
_cell.length_a   1.000
_cell.length_b   1.000
_cell.length_c   1.000
_cell.angle_alpha   90.00
_cell.angle_beta   90.00
_cell.angle_gamma   90.00
#
_symmetry.space_group_name_H-M   'P 1'
#
loop_
_entity.id
_entity.type
_entity.pdbx_description
1 polymer ?
#
loop_
_entity_poly.entity_id
_entity_poly.type
_entity_poly.pdbx_seq_one_letter_code
_entity_poly.pdbx_strand_id
1 'polypeptide(L)'
;MKTIASVTLPHHVHAPRYDRQQLQSRIVHFGFGAFHRAHQALLTDRVLNAQGGDWGICEISLFSGDQLMSQLRAQNHLYTVLEKGADGNQVIIVGAVHECLNAKLDSLAAIIEKFCEPQVAIVSL
;
A
#
# COMPACT_ATOMS: atom_id res chain seq x y z
N MET A 1 5.40 19.08 4.45
CA MET A 1 4.46 18.64 5.52
C MET A 1 5.10 17.47 6.25
N LYS A 2 5.02 17.41 7.59
CA LYS A 2 5.54 16.26 8.34
C LYS A 2 4.59 15.06 8.14
N THR A 3 5.11 13.95 7.63
CA THR A 3 4.38 12.70 7.39
C THR A 3 5.23 11.53 7.87
N ILE A 4 4.64 10.34 8.01
CA ILE A 4 5.39 9.11 8.35
C ILE A 4 6.51 8.78 7.35
N ALA A 5 6.45 9.32 6.13
CA ALA A 5 7.47 9.15 5.10
C ALA A 5 8.65 10.14 5.21
N SER A 6 8.53 11.20 6.02
CA SER A 6 9.49 12.32 6.08
C SER A 6 10.04 12.59 7.48
N VAL A 7 9.66 11.80 8.48
CA VAL A 7 10.10 11.96 9.87
C VAL A 7 10.80 10.69 10.36
N THR A 8 11.74 10.87 11.28
CA THR A 8 12.30 9.75 12.05
C THR A 8 11.21 9.14 12.93
N LEU A 9 11.00 7.84 12.80
CA LEU A 9 9.98 7.12 13.58
C LEU A 9 10.57 6.65 14.92
N PRO A 10 9.74 6.51 15.98
CA PRO A 10 10.16 5.88 17.22
C PRO A 10 10.68 4.46 17.01
N HIS A 11 11.66 4.02 17.81
CA HIS A 11 12.31 2.71 17.65
C HIS A 11 11.38 1.49 17.75
N HIS A 12 10.23 1.62 18.41
CA HIS A 12 9.25 0.54 18.56
C HIS A 12 8.30 0.41 17.35
N VAL A 13 8.35 1.33 16.40
CA VAL A 13 7.55 1.27 15.17
C VAL A 13 8.25 0.36 14.17
N HIS A 14 7.55 -0.68 13.70
CA HIS A 14 8.07 -1.53 12.63
C HIS A 14 7.92 -0.82 11.30
N ALA A 15 9.02 -0.64 10.58
CA ALA A 15 9.04 -0.04 9.25
C ALA A 15 9.49 -1.07 8.19
N PRO A 16 9.13 -0.90 6.91
CA PRO A 16 9.61 -1.75 5.83
C PRO A 16 11.14 -1.80 5.79
N ARG A 17 11.70 -3.01 5.76
CA ARG A 17 13.16 -3.27 5.68
C ARG A 17 13.62 -3.65 4.27
N TYR A 18 12.68 -3.89 3.37
CA TYR A 18 12.94 -4.17 1.96
C TYR A 18 13.01 -2.87 1.15
N ASP A 19 13.68 -2.93 0.00
CA ASP A 19 13.81 -1.77 -0.89
C ASP A 19 12.50 -1.53 -1.66
N ARG A 20 11.77 -0.50 -1.23
CA ARG A 20 10.50 -0.13 -1.86
C ARG A 20 10.65 0.38 -3.29
N GLN A 21 11.83 0.83 -3.70
CA GLN A 21 12.07 1.27 -5.08
C GLN A 21 12.09 0.12 -6.08
N GLN A 22 12.25 -1.11 -5.60
CA GLN A 22 12.23 -2.31 -6.45
C GLN A 22 10.81 -2.82 -6.71
N LEU A 23 9.80 -2.34 -5.97
CA LEU A 23 8.43 -2.82 -6.13
C LEU A 23 7.90 -2.56 -7.54
N GLN A 24 7.21 -3.56 -8.06
CA GLN A 24 6.42 -3.49 -9.28
C GLN A 24 4.95 -3.72 -8.92
N SER A 25 4.03 -3.11 -9.65
CA SER A 25 2.58 -3.35 -9.47
C SER A 25 2.22 -4.75 -9.99
N ARG A 26 2.54 -5.79 -9.21
CA ARG A 26 2.23 -7.19 -9.54
C ARG A 26 0.83 -7.58 -9.08
N ILE A 27 0.30 -6.86 -8.08
CA ILE A 27 -1.06 -6.99 -7.58
C ILE A 27 -1.78 -5.67 -7.84
N VAL A 28 -2.97 -5.75 -8.43
CA VAL A 28 -3.92 -4.63 -8.48
C VAL A 28 -5.07 -4.97 -7.55
N HIS A 29 -5.45 -4.06 -6.66
CA HIS A 29 -6.52 -4.29 -5.69
C HIS A 29 -7.64 -3.27 -5.84
N PHE A 30 -8.88 -3.73 -5.98
CA PHE A 30 -10.05 -2.85 -5.95
C PHE A 30 -10.58 -2.70 -4.53
N GLY A 31 -10.73 -1.45 -4.12
CA GLY A 31 -11.36 -1.15 -2.83
C GLY A 31 -10.35 -1.07 -1.70
N PHE A 32 -9.69 0.08 -1.59
CA PHE A 32 -8.75 0.39 -0.51
C PHE A 32 -9.46 0.62 0.83
N GLY A 33 -10.06 -0.44 1.37
CA GLY A 33 -10.79 -0.47 2.64
C GLY A 33 -9.89 -0.75 3.85
N ALA A 34 -10.47 -0.66 5.04
CA ALA A 34 -9.75 -0.95 6.28
C ALA A 34 -9.31 -2.42 6.37
N PHE A 35 -10.15 -3.35 5.89
CA PHE A 35 -9.82 -4.77 5.88
C PHE A 35 -8.63 -5.06 4.96
N HIS A 36 -8.65 -4.52 3.73
CA HIS A 36 -7.53 -4.68 2.80
C HIS A 36 -6.19 -4.28 3.41
N ARG A 37 -6.18 -3.07 3.98
CA ARG A 37 -5.01 -2.49 4.65
C ARG A 37 -4.51 -3.34 5.81
N ALA A 38 -5.41 -3.87 6.62
CA ALA A 38 -5.06 -4.65 7.80
C ALA A 38 -4.77 -6.13 7.49
N HIS A 39 -5.03 -6.61 6.26
CA HIS A 39 -4.96 -8.02 5.93
C HIS A 39 -4.08 -8.32 4.72
N GLN A 40 -4.56 -8.16 3.48
CA GLN A 40 -3.80 -8.55 2.29
C GLN A 40 -2.53 -7.72 2.15
N ALA A 41 -2.64 -6.40 2.27
CA ALA A 41 -1.47 -5.53 2.15
C ALA A 41 -0.47 -5.72 3.31
N LEU A 42 -0.96 -5.92 4.54
CA LEU A 42 -0.09 -6.26 5.68
C LEU A 42 0.64 -7.59 5.49
N LEU A 43 -0.04 -8.62 4.96
CA LEU A 43 0.58 -9.92 4.70
C LEU A 43 1.61 -9.85 3.57
N THR A 44 1.31 -9.12 2.49
CA THR A 44 2.28 -8.84 1.42
C THR A 44 3.51 -8.13 1.97
N ASP A 45 3.32 -7.12 2.81
CA ASP A 45 4.42 -6.39 3.48
C ASP A 45 5.28 -7.30 4.36
N ARG A 46 4.67 -8.22 5.10
CA ARG A 46 5.38 -9.24 5.89
C ARG A 46 6.22 -10.17 5.03
N VAL A 47 5.68 -10.63 3.89
CA VAL A 47 6.43 -11.49 2.96
C VAL A 47 7.60 -10.73 2.36
N LEU A 48 7.41 -9.49 1.90
CA LEU A 48 8.49 -8.63 1.39
C LEU A 48 9.57 -8.41 2.46
N ASN A 49 9.19 -8.19 3.72
CA ASN A 49 10.13 -8.04 4.84
C ASN A 49 10.90 -9.32 5.20
N ALA A 50 10.37 -10.49 4.87
CA ALA A 50 10.98 -11.78 5.17
C ALA A 50 11.80 -12.34 4.02
N GLN A 51 11.37 -12.11 2.77
CA GLN A 51 11.91 -12.76 1.57
C GLN A 51 12.40 -11.78 0.50
N GLY A 52 12.10 -10.49 0.63
CA GLY A 52 12.34 -9.51 -0.42
C GLY A 52 11.44 -9.73 -1.64
N GLY A 53 11.90 -9.28 -2.80
CA GLY A 53 11.17 -9.31 -4.06
C GLY A 53 10.47 -7.98 -4.38
N ASP A 54 9.70 -8.00 -5.45
CA ASP A 54 9.12 -6.82 -6.09
C ASP A 54 7.58 -6.88 -6.18
N TRP A 55 6.94 -7.69 -5.34
CA TRP A 55 5.48 -7.84 -5.29
C TRP A 55 4.80 -6.66 -4.59
N GLY A 56 4.79 -5.51 -5.27
CA GLY A 56 4.04 -4.32 -4.86
C GLY A 56 2.58 -4.39 -5.26
N ILE A 57 1.75 -3.60 -4.57
CA ILE A 57 0.32 -3.46 -4.87
C ILE A 57 0.00 -2.03 -5.35
N CYS A 58 -0.82 -1.98 -6.40
CA CYS A 58 -1.48 -0.80 -6.91
C CYS A 58 -2.94 -0.78 -6.46
N GLU A 59 -3.33 0.25 -5.73
CA GLU A 59 -4.69 0.40 -5.20
C GLU A 59 -5.59 1.11 -6.20
N ILE A 60 -6.78 0.56 -6.44
CA ILE A 60 -7.78 1.15 -7.33
C ILE A 60 -9.00 1.58 -6.53
N SER A 61 -9.46 2.81 -6.79
CA SER A 61 -10.77 3.28 -6.33
C SER A 61 -11.59 3.86 -7.47
N LEU A 62 -12.76 3.29 -7.71
CA LEU A 62 -13.62 3.63 -8.84
C LEU A 62 -14.63 4.75 -8.54
N PHE A 63 -15.23 4.75 -7.35
CA PHE A 63 -16.39 5.60 -7.05
C PHE A 63 -16.10 6.70 -6.02
N SER A 64 -15.19 6.45 -5.08
CA SER A 64 -14.91 7.34 -3.95
C SER A 64 -13.40 7.35 -3.63
N GLY A 65 -13.00 7.94 -2.50
CA GLY A 65 -11.63 7.78 -2.00
C GLY A 65 -10.55 8.62 -2.70
N ASP A 66 -10.93 9.63 -3.49
CA ASP A 66 -9.99 10.58 -4.09
C ASP A 66 -9.16 11.32 -3.03
N GLN A 67 -9.80 11.75 -1.93
CA GLN A 67 -9.11 12.33 -0.79
C GLN A 67 -8.13 11.34 -0.13
N LEU A 68 -8.57 10.10 0.10
CA LEU A 68 -7.75 9.06 0.71
C LEU A 68 -6.54 8.71 -0.18
N MET A 69 -6.74 8.60 -1.49
CA MET A 69 -5.65 8.35 -2.44
C MET A 69 -4.67 9.53 -2.50
N SER A 70 -5.17 10.75 -2.47
CA SER A 70 -4.30 11.95 -2.40
C SER A 70 -3.46 11.97 -1.12
N GLN A 71 -4.05 11.61 0.02
CA GLN A 71 -3.34 11.47 1.30
C GLN A 71 -2.30 10.35 1.24
N LEU A 72 -2.66 9.20 0.65
CA LEU A 72 -1.77 8.06 0.49
C LEU A 72 -0.55 8.43 -0.37
N ARG A 73 -0.77 9.10 -1.52
CA ARG A 73 0.30 9.63 -2.38
C ARG A 73 1.22 10.58 -1.61
N ALA A 74 0.66 11.50 -0.82
CA ALA A 74 1.43 12.45 -0.02
C ALA A 74 2.27 11.78 1.10
N GLN A 75 1.98 10.54 1.45
CA GLN A 75 2.75 9.73 2.39
C GLN A 75 3.65 8.69 1.70
N ASN A 76 4.00 8.88 0.43
CA ASN A 76 4.76 7.91 -0.37
C ASN A 76 4.14 6.51 -0.30
N HIS A 77 2.81 6.45 -0.31
CA HIS A 77 2.00 5.24 -0.19
C HIS A 77 2.19 4.44 1.10
N LEU A 78 2.75 5.06 2.15
CA LEU A 78 2.83 4.47 3.48
C LEU A 78 1.54 4.72 4.26
N TYR A 79 1.17 3.75 5.09
CA TYR A 79 0.16 3.90 6.12
C TYR A 79 0.48 3.03 7.34
N THR A 80 -0.27 3.21 8.42
CA THR A 80 -0.04 2.48 9.68
C THR A 80 -1.13 1.45 9.92
N VAL A 81 -0.74 0.27 10.36
CA VAL A 81 -1.60 -0.72 11.02
C VAL A 81 -1.19 -0.81 12.49
N LEU A 82 -2.18 -0.83 13.38
CA LEU A 82 -1.98 -1.07 14.81
C LEU A 82 -2.55 -2.44 15.15
N GLU A 83 -1.69 -3.39 15.46
CA GLU A 83 -2.12 -4.67 16.04
C GLU A 83 -2.26 -4.49 17.56
N LYS A 84 -3.40 -4.92 18.10
CA LYS A 84 -3.71 -4.81 19.52
C LYS A 84 -4.02 -6.19 20.07
N GLY A 85 -3.26 -6.62 21.07
CA GLY A 85 -3.40 -7.91 21.75
C GLY A 85 -3.32 -7.77 23.27
N ALA A 86 -3.36 -8.90 23.97
CA ALA A 86 -3.27 -8.93 25.44
C ALA A 86 -1.91 -8.41 25.95
N ASP A 87 -0.83 -8.66 25.20
CA ASP A 87 0.54 -8.30 25.56
C ASP A 87 0.93 -6.88 25.15
N GLY A 88 0.00 -6.12 24.54
CA GLY A 88 0.20 -4.74 24.15
C GLY A 88 -0.14 -4.46 22.69
N ASN A 89 0.38 -3.34 22.20
CA ASN A 89 0.14 -2.86 20.84
C ASN A 89 1.43 -2.89 20.02
N GLN A 90 1.35 -3.33 18.77
CA GLN A 90 2.43 -3.24 17.79
C GLN A 90 2.03 -2.27 16.68
N VAL A 91 2.84 -1.23 16.49
CA VAL A 91 2.69 -0.26 15.40
C VAL A 91 3.49 -0.74 14.20
N ILE A 92 2.85 -0.86 13.04
CA ILE A 92 3.47 -1.34 11.80
C ILE A 92 3.20 -0.32 10.70
N ILE A 93 4.25 0.16 10.05
CA ILE A 93 4.16 0.92 8.82
C ILE A 93 4.16 -0.07 7.66
N VAL A 94 3.07 -0.08 6.90
CA VAL A 94 2.94 -0.88 5.69
C VAL A 94 3.39 -0.06 4.49
N GLY A 95 4.26 -0.65 3.67
CA GLY A 95 4.79 -0.06 2.44
C GLY A 95 4.69 -0.96 1.21
N ALA A 96 3.97 -2.08 1.29
CA ALA A 96 3.71 -2.96 0.14
C ALA A 96 2.88 -2.27 -0.94
N VAL A 97 2.07 -1.28 -0.53
CA VAL A 97 1.41 -0.36 -1.44
C VAL A 97 2.42 0.67 -1.91
N HIS A 98 2.55 0.82 -3.23
CA HIS A 98 3.52 1.74 -3.83
C HIS A 98 2.93 2.62 -4.93
N GLU A 99 1.71 2.29 -5.38
CA GLU A 99 0.98 3.01 -6.41
C GLU A 99 -0.51 3.02 -6.06
N CYS A 100 -1.24 4.04 -6.52
CA CYS A 100 -2.69 4.01 -6.52
C CYS A 100 -3.28 4.81 -7.67
N LEU A 101 -4.45 4.40 -8.16
CA LEU A 101 -5.24 5.09 -9.17
C LEU A 101 -6.68 5.28 -8.69
N ASN A 102 -7.24 6.43 -9.05
CA ASN A 102 -8.62 6.79 -8.78
C ASN A 102 -9.29 7.28 -10.07
N ALA A 103 -10.51 6.81 -10.35
CA ALA A 103 -11.17 7.14 -11.61
C ALA A 103 -11.38 8.66 -11.84
N LYS A 104 -11.53 9.44 -10.77
CA LYS A 104 -11.66 10.90 -10.83
C LYS A 104 -10.32 11.62 -10.97
N LEU A 105 -9.25 11.10 -10.35
CA LEU A 105 -7.93 11.73 -10.36
C LEU A 105 -7.13 11.37 -11.63
N ASP A 106 -7.26 10.13 -12.11
CA ASP A 106 -6.37 9.57 -13.13
C ASP A 106 -7.11 9.05 -14.38
N SER A 107 -8.44 9.03 -14.37
CA SER A 107 -9.35 8.47 -15.40
C SER A 107 -9.52 6.95 -15.38
N LEU A 108 -10.65 6.49 -15.94
CA LEU A 108 -10.92 5.06 -16.13
C LEU A 108 -9.97 4.43 -17.16
N ALA A 109 -9.51 5.19 -18.16
CA ALA A 109 -8.59 4.69 -19.17
C ALA A 109 -7.24 4.30 -18.55
N ALA A 110 -6.67 5.14 -17.68
CA ALA A 110 -5.43 4.83 -16.97
C ALA A 110 -5.56 3.57 -16.07
N ILE A 111 -6.74 3.39 -15.47
CA ILE A 111 -7.05 2.18 -14.69
C ILE A 111 -7.06 0.94 -15.60
N ILE A 112 -7.69 1.02 -16.78
CA ILE A 112 -7.69 -0.09 -17.76
C ILE A 112 -6.26 -0.39 -18.23
N GLU A 113 -5.47 0.63 -18.55
CA GLU A 113 -4.07 0.49 -18.95
C GLU A 113 -3.25 -0.23 -17.88
N LYS A 114 -3.45 0.13 -16.59
CA LYS A 114 -2.79 -0.55 -15.46
C LYS A 114 -3.06 -2.06 -15.46
N PHE A 115 -4.29 -2.50 -15.75
CA PHE A 115 -4.62 -3.93 -15.84
C PHE A 115 -3.92 -4.66 -16.99
N CYS A 116 -3.54 -3.94 -18.03
CA CYS A 116 -2.87 -4.49 -19.20
C CYS A 116 -1.34 -4.52 -19.06
N GLU A 117 -0.79 -3.99 -17.96
CA GLU A 117 0.65 -4.03 -17.72
C GLU A 117 1.12 -5.50 -17.53
N PRO A 118 2.16 -5.95 -18.25
CA PRO A 118 2.52 -7.37 -18.34
C PRO A 118 2.99 -7.99 -17.01
N GLN A 119 3.44 -7.17 -16.07
CA GLN A 119 3.87 -7.62 -14.74
C GLN A 119 2.72 -7.78 -13.74
N VAL A 120 1.52 -7.26 -14.04
CA VAL A 120 0.33 -7.47 -13.22
C VAL A 120 -0.06 -8.94 -13.33
N ALA A 121 0.06 -9.65 -12.22
CA ALA A 121 -0.19 -11.08 -12.13
C ALA A 121 -1.49 -11.40 -11.38
N ILE A 122 -1.95 -10.49 -10.50
CA ILE A 122 -3.12 -10.70 -9.65
C ILE A 122 -4.01 -9.46 -9.68
N VAL A 123 -5.31 -9.67 -9.86
CA VAL A 123 -6.36 -8.71 -9.53
C VAL A 123 -7.14 -9.22 -8.33
N SER A 124 -7.25 -8.40 -7.28
CA SER A 124 -7.96 -8.73 -6.04
C SER A 124 -9.05 -7.69 -5.73
N LEU A 125 -10.01 -8.08 -4.88
CA LEU A 125 -11.21 -7.32 -4.49
C LEU A 125 -11.33 -7.26 -2.96
#